data_AF-A0A016RZI0-F1
#
_entry.id   AF-A0A016RZI0-F1
#
_cell.length_a   1.000
_cell.length_b   1.000
_cell.length_c   1.000
_cell.angle_alpha   90.00
_cell.angle_beta   90.00
_cell.angle_gamma   90.00
#
_symmetry.space_group_name_H-M   'P 1'
#
loop_
_entity.id
_entity.type
_entity.pdbx_description
1 polymer ?
#
loop_
_entity_poly.entity_id
_entity_poly.type
_entity_poly.pdbx_seq_one_letter_code
_entity_poly.pdbx_strand_id
1 'polypeptide(L)'
;MPSNEYGPSEFLIPHSLALIEDMNLICVADRENERVQCFSAGLAEGHRTIPAGIPITSAEQIGRVFAIREKKHYLVGVTGRDEEDQLPPQLFVMDMTNGKANTFIKGIENPHSLAISDEGTVYISQMHPNQIIQISLPDQA
;
A
#
# COMPACT_ATOMS: atom_id res chain seq x y z
N MET A 1 -22.67 -24.37 13.42
CA MET A 1 -21.73 -23.25 13.46
C MET A 1 -21.23 -23.06 12.04
N PRO A 2 -21.44 -21.90 11.39
CA PRO A 2 -20.82 -21.70 10.09
C PRO A 2 -19.31 -21.62 10.32
N SER A 3 -18.56 -22.33 9.47
CA SER A 3 -17.10 -22.36 9.45
C SER A 3 -16.57 -20.95 9.25
N ASN A 4 -15.74 -20.51 10.18
CA ASN A 4 -15.11 -19.19 10.21
C ASN A 4 -13.91 -19.13 9.24
N GLU A 5 -14.10 -19.60 8.00
CA GLU A 5 -13.10 -19.50 6.94
C GLU A 5 -13.42 -18.26 6.12
N TYR A 6 -12.77 -17.15 6.47
CA TYR A 6 -12.70 -15.96 5.64
C TYR A 6 -12.17 -16.35 4.26
N GLY A 7 -12.85 -15.98 3.18
CA GLY A 7 -12.36 -16.20 1.82
C GLY A 7 -11.03 -15.47 1.56
N PRO A 8 -10.22 -15.89 0.57
CA PRO A 8 -8.86 -15.37 0.35
C PRO A 8 -8.77 -13.85 0.12
N SER A 9 -9.89 -13.21 -0.26
CA SER A 9 -10.00 -11.77 -0.54
C SER A 9 -10.74 -10.96 0.52
N GLU A 10 -11.06 -11.55 1.68
CA GLU A 10 -11.67 -10.80 2.77
C GLU A 10 -10.63 -9.89 3.45
N PHE A 11 -11.07 -8.70 3.85
CA PHE A 11 -10.21 -7.69 4.49
C PHE A 11 -10.31 -7.79 6.02
N LEU A 12 -9.18 -7.61 6.68
CA LEU A 12 -9.09 -7.39 8.12
C LEU A 12 -8.53 -5.98 8.37
N ILE A 13 -9.47 -5.05 8.53
CA ILE A 13 -9.22 -3.60 8.68
C ILE A 13 -8.60 -3.00 7.40
N PRO A 14 -9.41 -2.83 6.32
CA PRO A 14 -8.98 -2.08 5.15
C PRO A 14 -8.76 -0.62 5.56
N HIS A 15 -7.52 -0.14 5.43
CA HIS A 15 -7.10 1.09 6.10
C HIS A 15 -6.73 2.22 5.12
N SER A 16 -6.24 1.89 3.93
CA SER A 16 -5.82 2.88 2.94
C SER A 16 -6.07 2.40 1.50
N LEU A 17 -6.24 3.35 0.57
CA LEU A 17 -6.51 3.10 -0.84
C LEU A 17 -5.51 3.85 -1.72
N ALA A 18 -5.14 3.25 -2.84
CA ALA A 18 -4.40 3.90 -3.92
C ALA A 18 -4.99 3.49 -5.28
N LEU A 19 -5.24 4.46 -6.14
CA LEU A 19 -5.65 4.23 -7.53
C LEU A 19 -4.42 4.34 -8.43
N ILE A 20 -4.22 3.35 -9.29
CA ILE A 20 -3.19 3.35 -10.34
C ILE A 20 -3.94 3.38 -11.67
N GLU A 21 -4.17 4.59 -12.17
CA GLU A 21 -5.15 4.84 -13.24
C GLU A 21 -4.78 4.17 -14.55
N ASP A 22 -3.53 4.34 -14.99
CA ASP A 22 -2.99 3.79 -16.24
C ASP A 22 -2.89 2.25 -16.26
N MET A 23 -2.81 1.62 -15.09
CA MET A 23 -2.86 0.17 -14.94
C MET A 23 -4.28 -0.36 -14.69
N ASN A 24 -5.28 0.51 -14.56
CA ASN A 24 -6.66 0.17 -14.18
C ASN A 24 -6.72 -0.66 -12.87
N LEU A 25 -5.95 -0.24 -11.85
CA LEU A 25 -5.89 -0.91 -10.56
C LEU A 25 -6.36 -0.02 -9.42
N ILE A 26 -7.07 -0.61 -8.45
CA ILE A 26 -7.31 -0.03 -7.13
C ILE A 26 -6.72 -0.96 -6.08
N CYS A 27 -5.80 -0.44 -5.28
CA CYS A 27 -5.10 -1.18 -4.24
C CYS A 27 -5.61 -0.79 -2.85
N VAL A 28 -5.71 -1.78 -1.97
CA VAL A 28 -6.23 -1.67 -0.60
C VAL A 28 -5.16 -2.16 0.36
N ALA A 29 -4.77 -1.30 1.31
CA ALA A 29 -3.96 -1.70 2.46
C ALA A 29 -4.84 -2.48 3.44
N ASP A 30 -4.58 -3.77 3.57
CA ASP A 30 -5.30 -4.71 4.42
C ASP A 30 -4.49 -4.92 5.70
N ARG A 31 -4.71 -4.03 6.68
CA ARG A 31 -3.72 -3.73 7.72
C ARG A 31 -3.33 -4.95 8.55
N GLU A 32 -4.31 -5.68 9.06
CA GLU A 32 -4.04 -6.80 9.97
C GLU A 32 -3.73 -8.10 9.23
N ASN A 33 -4.03 -8.18 7.93
CA ASN A 33 -3.53 -9.26 7.09
C ASN A 33 -2.12 -8.97 6.53
N GLU A 34 -1.51 -7.84 6.93
CA GLU A 34 -0.13 -7.47 6.59
C GLU A 34 0.21 -7.47 5.09
N ARG A 35 -0.79 -7.06 4.29
CA ARG A 35 -0.73 -7.12 2.84
C ARG A 35 -1.36 -5.91 2.16
N VAL A 36 -1.05 -5.74 0.89
CA VAL A 36 -1.83 -4.90 -0.03
C VAL A 36 -2.49 -5.81 -1.05
N GLN A 37 -3.79 -5.65 -1.27
CA GLN A 37 -4.52 -6.33 -2.35
C GLN A 37 -4.92 -5.33 -3.42
N CYS A 38 -4.62 -5.63 -4.68
CA CYS A 38 -4.98 -4.81 -5.83
C CYS A 38 -6.02 -5.51 -6.70
N PHE A 39 -7.03 -4.76 -7.09
CA PHE A 39 -8.18 -5.20 -7.87
C PHE A 39 -8.27 -4.36 -9.14
N SER A 40 -8.97 -4.87 -10.15
CA SER A 40 -9.34 -4.04 -11.30
C SER A 40 -10.18 -2.87 -10.80
N ALA A 41 -9.83 -1.66 -11.21
CA ALA A 41 -10.59 -0.46 -10.88
C ALA A 41 -11.84 -0.29 -11.76
N GLY A 42 -11.97 -1.06 -12.84
CA GLY A 42 -13.06 -0.91 -13.81
C GLY A 42 -13.01 0.40 -14.59
N LEU A 43 -11.86 1.09 -14.61
CA LEU A 43 -11.59 2.23 -15.48
C LEU A 43 -11.56 1.73 -16.93
N ALA A 44 -12.31 2.41 -17.79
CA ALA A 44 -12.54 1.96 -19.16
C ALA A 44 -12.13 3.04 -20.17
N GLU A 45 -11.40 2.62 -21.20
CA GLU A 45 -11.56 3.17 -22.56
C GLU A 45 -11.72 2.00 -23.56
N GLY A 46 -12.96 1.63 -23.91
CA GLY A 46 -13.27 0.70 -25.02
C GLY A 46 -13.99 -0.62 -24.67
N HIS A 47 -14.10 -1.51 -25.67
CA HIS A 47 -15.07 -2.63 -25.75
C HIS A 47 -14.75 -3.90 -24.93
N ARG A 48 -13.71 -3.91 -24.09
CA ARG A 48 -13.36 -5.06 -23.21
C ARG A 48 -12.90 -4.57 -21.86
N THR A 49 -13.86 -4.34 -20.96
CA THR A 49 -13.60 -3.87 -19.59
C THR A 49 -13.62 -5.03 -18.61
N ILE A 50 -12.55 -5.18 -17.82
CA ILE A 50 -12.59 -6.00 -16.61
C ILE A 50 -13.48 -5.26 -15.61
N PRO A 51 -14.50 -5.90 -15.01
CA PRO A 51 -15.32 -5.27 -13.98
C PRO A 51 -14.49 -4.82 -12.79
N ALA A 52 -14.94 -3.75 -12.12
CA ALA A 52 -14.31 -3.32 -10.88
C ALA A 52 -14.37 -4.44 -9.82
N GLY A 53 -13.32 -4.56 -9.00
CA GLY A 53 -13.26 -5.50 -7.88
C GLY A 53 -12.76 -6.91 -8.22
N ILE A 54 -12.37 -7.18 -9.47
CA ILE A 54 -11.70 -8.44 -9.82
C ILE A 54 -10.28 -8.43 -9.24
N PRO A 55 -9.87 -9.39 -8.39
CA PRO A 55 -8.51 -9.45 -7.85
C PRO A 55 -7.47 -9.59 -8.96
N ILE A 56 -6.40 -8.80 -8.90
CA ILE A 56 -5.31 -8.80 -9.90
C ILE A 56 -3.99 -9.27 -9.30
N THR A 57 -3.57 -8.67 -8.18
CA THR A 57 -2.29 -9.00 -7.53
C THR A 57 -2.33 -8.63 -6.05
N SER A 58 -1.42 -9.20 -5.26
CA SER A 58 -1.19 -8.79 -3.87
C SER A 58 0.30 -8.64 -3.56
N ALA A 59 0.59 -7.81 -2.56
CA ALA A 59 1.89 -7.70 -1.93
C ALA A 59 1.76 -8.24 -0.51
N GLU A 60 2.45 -9.33 -0.20
CA GLU A 60 2.37 -10.05 1.07
C GLU A 60 3.67 -9.86 1.88
N GLN A 61 3.65 -10.18 3.17
CA GLN A 61 4.84 -10.16 4.06
C GLN A 61 5.54 -8.79 4.14
N ILE A 62 4.76 -7.71 4.04
CA ILE A 62 5.26 -6.33 4.14
C ILE A 62 5.05 -5.71 5.53
N GLY A 63 4.36 -6.41 6.42
CA GLY A 63 3.96 -5.95 7.76
C GLY A 63 2.66 -5.17 7.72
N ARG A 64 2.21 -4.68 8.88
CA ARG A 64 0.93 -3.97 9.01
C ARG A 64 0.95 -2.64 8.25
N VAL A 65 0.18 -2.54 7.17
CA VAL A 65 0.20 -1.38 6.26
C VAL A 65 -0.79 -0.31 6.70
N PHE A 66 -0.31 0.91 6.96
CA PHE A 66 -1.14 2.03 7.43
C PHE A 66 -1.43 3.06 6.33
N ALA A 67 -0.58 3.19 5.32
CA ALA A 67 -0.94 4.01 4.17
C ALA A 67 -0.23 3.57 2.92
N ILE A 68 -0.90 3.79 1.79
CA ILE A 68 -0.37 3.57 0.45
C ILE A 68 -0.74 4.75 -0.44
N ARG A 69 0.16 5.16 -1.33
CA ARG A 69 -0.09 6.12 -2.41
C ARG A 69 0.61 5.66 -3.68
N GLU A 70 0.02 6.02 -4.80
CA GLU A 70 0.62 5.83 -6.11
C GLU A 70 1.58 6.98 -6.42
N LYS A 71 2.65 6.66 -7.15
CA LYS A 71 3.53 7.61 -7.81
C LYS A 71 4.16 6.99 -9.05
N LYS A 72 3.71 7.37 -10.26
CA LYS A 72 4.24 6.85 -11.54
C LYS A 72 4.34 5.32 -11.58
N HIS A 73 3.24 4.64 -11.29
CA HIS A 73 3.13 3.17 -11.17
C HIS A 73 3.86 2.54 -9.99
N TYR A 74 4.52 3.32 -9.13
CA TYR A 74 5.06 2.82 -7.87
C TYR A 74 4.02 2.94 -6.78
N LEU A 75 3.87 1.88 -5.99
CA LEU A 75 3.10 1.89 -4.77
C LEU A 75 4.03 2.17 -3.59
N VAL A 76 3.92 3.36 -3.03
CA VAL A 76 4.69 3.79 -1.88
C VAL A 76 3.82 3.61 -0.64
N GLY A 77 4.33 2.91 0.37
CA GLY A 77 3.57 2.65 1.57
C GLY A 77 4.38 2.78 2.85
N VAL A 78 3.67 2.95 3.96
CA VAL A 78 4.24 2.93 5.31
C VAL A 78 3.63 1.82 6.13
N THR A 79 4.49 1.14 6.88
CA THR A 79 4.10 0.04 7.76
C THR A 79 4.38 0.39 9.20
N GLY A 80 3.57 -0.17 10.10
CA GLY A 80 3.84 -0.17 11.54
C GLY A 80 4.52 -1.46 11.97
N ARG A 81 4.63 -1.63 13.30
CA ARG A 81 5.07 -2.88 13.90
C ARG A 81 4.02 -3.96 13.63
N ASP A 82 4.48 -5.10 13.16
CA ASP A 82 3.70 -6.35 13.10
C ASP A 82 3.41 -6.87 14.52
N GLU A 83 2.50 -7.84 14.65
CA GLU A 83 2.13 -8.40 15.97
C GLU A 83 3.31 -9.06 16.68
N GLU A 84 4.24 -9.65 15.92
CA GLU A 84 5.41 -10.37 16.43
C GLU A 84 6.67 -9.48 16.54
N ASP A 85 6.57 -8.18 16.20
CA ASP A 85 7.68 -7.21 16.17
C ASP A 85 8.90 -7.70 15.33
N GLN A 86 8.65 -8.54 14.31
CA GLN A 86 9.68 -9.07 13.41
C GLN A 86 10.06 -8.07 12.32
N LEU A 87 9.10 -7.25 11.87
CA LEU A 87 9.30 -6.25 10.84
C LEU A 87 9.27 -4.85 11.45
N PRO A 88 10.41 -4.12 11.44
CA PRO A 88 10.41 -2.75 11.92
C PRO A 88 9.52 -1.88 11.02
N PRO A 89 8.83 -0.87 11.59
CA PRO A 89 8.10 0.12 10.80
C PRO A 89 8.96 0.69 9.69
N GLN A 90 8.42 0.71 8.47
CA GLN A 90 9.21 1.09 7.30
C GLN A 90 8.41 1.87 6.27
N LEU A 91 9.12 2.63 5.44
CA LEU A 91 8.62 3.06 4.15
C LEU A 91 9.09 2.05 3.11
N PHE A 92 8.15 1.49 2.35
CA PHE A 92 8.43 0.61 1.23
C PHE A 92 7.98 1.27 -0.07
N VAL A 93 8.62 0.86 -1.16
CA VAL A 93 8.23 1.20 -2.53
C VAL A 93 8.15 -0.08 -3.33
N MET A 94 7.01 -0.30 -3.98
CA MET A 94 6.77 -1.46 -4.84
C MET A 94 6.59 -0.99 -6.27
N ASP A 95 7.38 -1.56 -7.17
CA ASP A 95 7.20 -1.40 -8.60
C ASP A 95 6.04 -2.28 -9.05
N MET A 96 4.93 -1.68 -9.46
CA MET A 96 3.74 -2.43 -9.83
C MET A 96 3.87 -3.14 -11.19
N THR A 97 4.90 -2.80 -11.98
CA THR A 97 5.14 -3.45 -13.27
C THR A 97 5.78 -4.83 -13.13
N ASN A 98 6.67 -5.02 -12.14
CA ASN A 98 7.39 -6.27 -11.91
C ASN A 98 7.11 -6.90 -10.53
N GLY A 99 6.34 -6.24 -9.67
CA GLY A 99 5.94 -6.71 -8.35
C GLY A 99 7.05 -6.66 -7.29
N LYS A 100 8.20 -6.03 -7.58
CA LYS A 100 9.31 -5.97 -6.63
C LYS A 100 9.10 -4.86 -5.61
N ALA A 101 9.04 -5.23 -4.33
CA ALA A 101 9.05 -4.30 -3.21
C ALA A 101 10.48 -4.11 -2.65
N ASN A 102 10.82 -2.87 -2.31
CA ASN A 102 12.06 -2.53 -1.61
C ASN A 102 11.74 -1.66 -0.38
N THR A 103 12.43 -1.94 0.72
CA THR A 103 12.43 -1.06 1.90
C THR A 103 13.36 0.12 1.67
N PHE A 104 12.85 1.32 1.86
CA PHE A 104 13.60 2.57 1.69
C PHE A 104 14.08 3.16 3.01
N ILE A 105 13.21 3.19 4.02
CA ILE A 105 13.52 3.73 5.35
C ILE A 105 12.97 2.78 6.38
N LYS A 106 13.73 2.54 7.45
CA LYS A 106 13.31 1.76 8.62
C LYS A 106 13.22 2.66 9.84
N GLY A 107 12.42 2.25 10.82
CA GLY A 107 12.30 2.93 12.11
C GLY A 107 11.46 4.20 12.06
N ILE A 108 10.55 4.33 11.10
CA ILE A 108 9.57 5.42 11.12
C ILE A 108 8.59 5.12 12.26
N GLU A 109 8.61 5.90 13.33
CA GLU A 109 7.74 5.62 14.47
C GLU A 109 6.28 5.95 14.17
N ASN A 110 5.38 5.00 14.44
CA ASN A 110 3.92 5.16 14.37
C ASN A 110 3.41 5.94 13.13
N PRO A 111 3.83 5.60 11.89
CA PRO A 111 3.32 6.25 10.71
C PRO A 111 1.86 5.85 10.51
N HIS A 112 1.02 6.79 10.09
CA HIS A 112 -0.40 6.54 9.89
C HIS A 112 -0.93 6.95 8.51
N SER A 113 -0.32 7.96 7.89
CA SER A 113 -0.71 8.44 6.57
C SER A 113 0.50 8.96 5.82
N LEU A 114 0.40 8.99 4.50
CA LEU A 114 1.39 9.63 3.64
C LEU A 114 0.75 10.36 2.46
N ALA A 115 1.47 11.35 1.94
CA ALA A 115 1.17 12.06 0.70
C ALA A 115 2.47 12.25 -0.07
N ILE A 116 2.38 12.32 -1.41
CA ILE A 116 3.54 12.43 -2.29
C ILE A 116 3.32 13.61 -3.21
N SER A 117 4.31 14.49 -3.34
CA SER A 117 4.27 15.60 -4.28
C SER A 117 4.60 15.15 -5.71
N ASP A 118 4.36 16.03 -6.68
CA ASP A 118 4.74 15.81 -8.08
C ASP A 118 6.25 15.61 -8.28
N GLU A 119 7.06 16.24 -7.42
CA GLU A 119 8.52 16.13 -7.41
C GLU A 119 9.06 14.92 -6.62
N GLY A 120 8.18 14.05 -6.08
CA GLY A 120 8.59 12.84 -5.36
C GLY A 120 8.94 13.06 -3.88
N THR A 121 8.60 14.22 -3.32
CA THR A 121 8.69 14.46 -1.88
C THR A 121 7.55 13.74 -1.17
N VAL A 122 7.87 12.86 -0.23
CA VAL A 122 6.94 12.11 0.61
C VAL A 122 6.81 12.80 1.96
N TYR A 123 5.57 13.08 2.34
CA TYR A 123 5.18 13.58 3.65
C TYR A 123 4.51 12.45 4.42
N ILE A 124 5.00 12.14 5.62
CA ILE A 124 4.49 11.03 6.44
C ILE A 124 4.03 11.60 7.78
N SER A 125 2.77 11.35 8.15
CA SER A 125 2.25 11.72 9.46
C SER A 125 2.54 10.62 10.48
N GLN A 126 3.20 10.98 11.58
CA GLN A 126 3.44 10.11 12.72
C GLN A 126 2.47 10.45 13.85
N MET A 127 1.71 9.46 14.34
CA MET A 127 0.79 9.66 15.47
C MET A 127 1.50 9.80 16.81
N HIS A 128 2.72 9.30 16.91
CA HIS A 128 3.62 9.51 18.04
C HIS A 128 5.03 9.57 17.45
N PRO A 129 5.72 10.73 17.47
CA PRO A 129 5.52 11.87 18.37
C PRO A 129 4.60 13.02 17.86
N ASN A 130 3.54 12.77 17.07
CA ASN A 130 2.63 13.80 16.52
C ASN A 130 3.32 14.82 15.60
N GLN A 131 3.99 14.32 14.56
CA GLN A 131 4.73 15.17 13.62
C GLN A 131 4.53 14.74 12.17
N ILE A 132 4.92 15.61 11.24
CA ILE A 132 5.06 15.29 9.82
C ILE A 132 6.55 15.24 9.51
N ILE A 133 7.01 14.13 8.96
CA ILE A 133 8.36 14.02 8.41
C ILE A 133 8.31 14.15 6.89
N GLN A 134 9.37 14.74 6.33
CA GLN A 134 9.53 14.93 4.90
C GLN A 134 10.75 14.13 4.44
N ILE A 135 10.57 13.35 3.38
CA ILE A 135 11.59 12.51 2.76
C ILE A 135 11.52 12.72 1.25
N SER A 136 12.66 12.74 0.55
CA SER A 136 12.67 12.69 -0.91
C SER A 136 12.86 11.25 -1.37
N LEU A 137 11.98 10.75 -2.24
CA LEU A 137 12.25 9.54 -3.00
C LEU A 137 13.33 9.88 -4.05
N PRO A 138 14.41 9.09 -4.16
CA PRO A 138 15.34 9.27 -5.26
C PRO A 138 14.66 8.95 -6.59
N ASP A 139 15.17 9.51 -7.68
CA ASP A 139 14.60 9.40 -9.05
C ASP A 139 14.46 7.97 -9.60
N GLN A 140 14.90 6.95 -8.85
CA GLN A 140 14.86 5.53 -9.20
C GLN A 140 13.98 4.69 -8.24
N ALA A 141 13.19 5.35 -7.39
CA ALA A 141 12.21 4.69 -6.54
C ALA A 141 10.91 4.45 -7.30
#